data_AF-A0A1H5M447-F1
#
_entry.id   AF-A0A1H5M447-F1
#
_cell.length_a   1.000
_cell.length_b   1.000
_cell.length_c   1.000
_cell.angle_alpha   90.00
_cell.angle_beta   90.00
_cell.angle_gamma   90.00
#
_symmetry.space_group_name_H-M   'P 1'
#
loop_
_entity.id
_entity.type
_entity.pdbx_description
1 polymer ?
#
loop_
_entity_poly.entity_id
_entity_poly.type
_entity_poly.pdbx_seq_one_letter_code
_entity_poly.pdbx_strand_id
1 'polypeptide(L)'
;MEWLVSLAPVLSPAFSTVGVLGAAWMVYRQNRQKNDTDAETAEATTFVTSVQTVTNGFTQLLEQQRETNAKTLERVTTLENRVERLEEEQRQWRRWKAAAVDYIHQLRALVARLYERPVPAPPGEIAEDLANRPDG
;
A
#
# COMPACT_ATOMS: atom_id res chain seq x y z
N MET A 1 -73.08 63.26 14.79
CA MET A 1 -72.27 62.05 14.54
C MET A 1 -71.67 62.11 13.13
N GLU A 2 -70.76 63.05 12.85
CA GLU A 2 -70.17 63.20 11.50
C GLU A 2 -68.63 63.14 11.50
N TRP A 3 -67.98 63.29 12.65
CA TRP A 3 -66.51 63.28 12.75
C TRP A 3 -65.88 61.87 12.72
N LEU A 4 -66.65 60.81 13.03
CA LEU A 4 -66.17 59.42 12.99
C LEU A 4 -66.21 58.80 11.58
N VAL A 5 -67.05 59.33 10.68
CA VAL A 5 -67.15 58.84 9.28
C VAL A 5 -66.07 59.47 8.39
N SER A 6 -65.60 60.68 8.75
CA SER A 6 -64.55 61.41 8.03
C SER A 6 -63.13 60.80 8.20
N LEU A 7 -62.89 60.04 9.28
CA LEU A 7 -61.60 59.36 9.55
C LEU A 7 -61.54 57.90 9.04
N ALA A 8 -62.67 57.35 8.58
CA ALA A 8 -62.77 55.99 8.08
C ALA A 8 -61.89 55.65 6.85
N PRO A 9 -61.62 56.55 5.88
CA PRO A 9 -60.78 56.24 4.72
C PRO A 9 -59.28 56.29 5.02
N VAL A 10 -58.87 56.87 6.16
CA VAL A 10 -57.46 57.07 6.53
C VAL A 10 -56.97 56.01 7.53
N LEU A 11 -57.88 55.45 8.34
CA LEU A 11 -57.54 54.36 9.27
C LEU A 11 -57.52 52.99 8.57
N SER A 12 -58.35 52.78 7.55
CA SER A 12 -58.43 51.50 6.83
C SER A 12 -57.13 51.06 6.12
N PRO A 13 -56.30 51.95 5.51
CA PRO A 13 -55.00 51.58 4.95
C PRO A 13 -53.92 51.38 6.03
N ALA A 14 -54.02 52.08 7.16
CA ALA A 14 -53.06 51.98 8.26
C ALA A 14 -53.13 50.61 8.95
N PHE A 15 -54.33 50.06 9.14
CA PHE A 15 -54.49 48.71 9.71
C PHE A 15 -54.09 47.59 8.74
N SER A 16 -54.34 47.74 7.43
CA SER A 16 -53.93 46.74 6.44
C SER A 16 -52.41 46.70 6.23
N THR A 17 -51.76 47.86 6.21
CA THR A 17 -50.28 47.94 6.10
C THR A 17 -49.58 47.40 7.35
N VAL A 18 -50.09 47.68 8.54
CA VAL A 18 -49.55 47.09 9.80
C VAL A 18 -49.75 45.57 9.83
N GLY A 19 -50.89 45.07 9.36
CA GLY A 19 -51.14 43.62 9.26
C GLY A 19 -50.17 42.90 8.32
N VAL A 20 -49.89 43.47 7.14
CA VAL A 20 -48.94 42.90 6.17
C VAL A 20 -47.51 42.94 6.70
N LEU A 21 -47.10 44.03 7.36
CA LEU A 21 -45.78 44.13 7.98
C LEU A 21 -45.61 43.14 9.15
N GLY A 22 -46.66 42.92 9.95
CA GLY A 22 -46.67 41.92 11.01
C GLY A 22 -46.56 40.49 10.48
N ALA A 23 -47.30 40.15 9.41
CA ALA A 23 -47.21 38.86 8.73
C ALA A 23 -45.82 38.63 8.12
N ALA A 24 -45.25 39.65 7.47
CA ALA A 24 -43.90 39.59 6.92
C ALA A 24 -42.84 39.38 8.01
N TRP A 25 -42.96 40.04 9.17
CA TRP A 25 -42.07 39.83 10.30
C TRP A 25 -42.18 38.43 10.90
N MET A 26 -43.41 37.91 11.03
CA MET A 26 -43.63 36.57 11.56
C MET A 26 -43.05 35.50 10.63
N VAL A 27 -43.26 35.63 9.30
CA VAL A 27 -42.66 34.75 8.29
C VAL A 27 -41.14 34.86 8.29
N TYR A 28 -40.59 36.08 8.38
CA TYR A 28 -39.14 36.30 8.48
C TYR A 28 -38.56 35.59 9.71
N ARG A 29 -39.21 35.71 10.88
CA ARG A 29 -38.78 35.05 12.11
C ARG A 29 -38.86 33.52 11.99
N GLN A 30 -39.92 33.01 11.39
CA GLN A 30 -40.12 31.58 11.20
C GLN A 30 -39.09 30.98 10.22
N ASN A 31 -38.81 31.68 9.12
CA ASN A 31 -37.75 31.28 8.18
C ASN A 31 -36.37 31.37 8.80
N ARG A 32 -36.11 32.38 9.63
CA ARG A 32 -34.83 32.51 10.32
C ARG A 32 -34.59 31.34 11.28
N GLN A 33 -35.58 30.97 12.08
CA GLN A 33 -35.49 29.80 12.96
C GLN A 33 -35.31 28.49 12.20
N LYS A 34 -36.03 28.30 11.08
CA LYS A 34 -35.87 27.11 10.23
C LYS A 34 -34.48 27.04 9.58
N ASN A 35 -33.98 28.16 9.06
CA ASN A 35 -32.67 28.21 8.45
C ASN A 35 -31.56 27.90 9.46
N ASP A 36 -31.66 28.39 10.70
CA ASP A 36 -30.68 28.09 11.74
C ASP A 36 -30.70 26.59 12.11
N THR A 37 -31.87 25.96 12.22
CA THR A 37 -31.97 24.51 12.50
C THR A 37 -31.52 23.64 11.31
N ASP A 38 -31.80 24.06 10.09
CA ASP A 38 -31.37 23.35 8.88
C ASP A 38 -29.84 23.47 8.69
N ALA A 39 -29.25 24.59 9.08
CA ALA A 39 -27.79 24.75 9.10
C ALA A 39 -27.12 23.83 10.13
N GLU A 40 -27.64 23.77 11.36
CA GLU A 40 -27.09 22.90 12.41
C GLU A 40 -27.20 21.42 12.06
N THR A 41 -28.31 21.00 11.43
CA THR A 41 -28.47 19.62 10.95
C THR A 41 -27.59 19.31 9.73
N ALA A 42 -27.36 20.27 8.84
CA ALA A 42 -26.40 20.13 7.74
C ALA A 42 -24.95 19.99 8.25
N GLU A 43 -24.58 20.74 9.28
CA GLU A 43 -23.26 20.63 9.93
C GLU A 43 -23.10 19.29 10.67
N ALA A 44 -24.12 18.84 11.39
CA ALA A 44 -24.10 17.54 12.06
C ALA A 44 -23.99 16.38 11.06
N THR A 45 -24.75 16.43 9.95
CA THR A 45 -24.71 15.39 8.91
C THR A 45 -23.38 15.37 8.17
N THR A 46 -22.79 16.53 7.86
CA THR A 46 -21.46 16.60 7.25
C THR A 46 -20.36 16.11 8.19
N PHE A 47 -20.45 16.41 9.49
CA PHE A 47 -19.54 15.85 10.50
C PHE A 47 -19.63 14.33 10.55
N VAL A 48 -20.82 13.74 10.68
CA VAL A 48 -21.00 12.27 10.69
C VAL A 48 -20.48 11.63 9.40
N THR A 49 -20.75 12.25 8.25
CA THR A 49 -20.28 11.76 6.94
C THR A 49 -18.75 11.78 6.86
N SER A 50 -18.11 12.84 7.34
CA SER A 50 -16.66 12.95 7.35
C SER A 50 -16.02 11.92 8.28
N VAL A 51 -16.57 11.73 9.49
CA VAL A 51 -16.10 10.70 10.43
C VAL A 51 -16.24 9.31 9.82
N GLN A 52 -17.38 9.01 9.22
CA GLN A 52 -17.63 7.72 8.57
C GLN A 52 -16.66 7.50 7.40
N THR A 53 -16.36 8.55 6.62
CA THR A 53 -15.36 8.49 5.54
C THR A 53 -13.96 8.21 6.08
N VAL A 54 -13.57 8.87 7.17
CA VAL A 54 -12.27 8.64 7.83
C VAL A 54 -12.18 7.23 8.39
N THR A 55 -13.22 6.75 9.07
CA THR A 55 -13.27 5.37 9.58
C THR A 55 -13.16 4.36 8.43
N ASN A 56 -13.91 4.54 7.35
CA ASN A 56 -13.84 3.66 6.19
C ASN A 56 -12.44 3.69 5.55
N GLY A 57 -11.80 4.85 5.47
CA GLY A 57 -10.43 5.01 4.99
C GLY A 57 -9.41 4.28 5.87
N PHE A 58 -9.51 4.39 7.19
CA PHE A 58 -8.65 3.64 8.11
C PHE A 58 -8.86 2.13 8.02
N THR A 59 -10.11 1.68 7.89
CA THR A 59 -10.40 0.25 7.69
C THR A 59 -9.80 -0.27 6.38
N GLN A 60 -9.90 0.50 5.29
CA GLN A 60 -9.25 0.14 4.02
C GLN A 60 -7.73 0.08 4.13
N LEU A 61 -7.10 1.06 4.82
CA LEU A 61 -5.65 1.07 5.04
C LEU A 61 -5.20 -0.13 5.87
N LEU A 62 -5.95 -0.50 6.92
CA LEU A 62 -5.65 -1.67 7.74
C LEU A 62 -5.77 -2.97 6.93
N GLU A 63 -6.79 -3.08 6.08
CA GLU A 63 -6.96 -4.26 5.22
C GLU A 63 -5.85 -4.34 4.16
N GLN A 64 -5.51 -3.21 3.54
CA GLN A 64 -4.40 -3.11 2.59
C GLN A 64 -3.06 -3.43 3.27
N GLN A 65 -2.84 -2.99 4.51
CA GLN A 65 -1.65 -3.32 5.29
C GLN A 65 -1.57 -4.82 5.58
N ARG A 66 -2.69 -5.47 5.91
CA ARG A 66 -2.73 -6.92 6.12
C ARG A 66 -2.41 -7.70 4.85
N GLU A 67 -2.99 -7.33 3.71
CA GLU A 67 -2.71 -7.99 2.44
C GLU A 67 -1.26 -7.81 1.98
N THR A 68 -0.73 -6.59 2.12
CA THR A 68 0.66 -6.30 1.75
C THR A 68 1.64 -7.03 2.66
N ASN A 69 1.40 -7.08 3.97
CA ASN A 69 2.21 -7.86 4.91
C ASN A 69 2.14 -9.36 4.65
N ALA A 70 0.98 -9.91 4.30
CA ALA A 70 0.86 -11.33 3.94
C ALA A 70 1.69 -11.64 2.68
N LYS A 71 1.59 -10.80 1.64
CA LYS A 71 2.35 -10.95 0.39
C LYS A 71 3.86 -10.78 0.58
N THR A 72 4.32 -9.90 1.47
CA THR A 72 5.75 -9.73 1.75
C THR A 72 6.30 -10.93 2.52
N LEU A 73 5.58 -11.43 3.53
CA LEU A 73 5.98 -12.64 4.25
C LEU A 73 6.09 -13.85 3.31
N GLU A 74 5.13 -14.04 2.41
CA GLU A 74 5.18 -15.11 1.40
C GLU A 74 6.38 -14.95 0.44
N ARG A 75 6.69 -13.72 0.03
CA ARG A 75 7.86 -13.45 -0.81
C ARG A 75 9.17 -13.69 -0.07
N VAL A 76 9.25 -13.34 1.21
CA VAL A 76 10.45 -13.58 2.02
C VAL A 76 10.68 -15.08 2.19
N THR A 77 9.66 -15.85 2.56
CA THR A 77 9.81 -17.31 2.74
C THR A 77 10.16 -18.02 1.42
N THR A 78 9.58 -17.60 0.30
CA THR A 78 9.95 -18.17 -1.01
C THR A 78 11.37 -17.81 -1.45
N LEU A 79 11.85 -16.62 -1.12
CA LEU A 79 13.24 -16.22 -1.38
C LEU A 79 14.21 -16.98 -0.48
N GLU A 80 13.91 -17.12 0.81
CA GLU A 80 14.72 -17.90 1.77
C GLU A 80 14.88 -19.35 1.28
N ASN A 81 13.79 -20.01 0.89
CA ASN A 81 13.83 -21.37 0.34
C ASN A 81 14.68 -21.47 -0.95
N ARG A 82 14.64 -20.44 -1.80
CA ARG A 82 15.45 -20.41 -3.02
C ARG A 82 16.93 -20.20 -2.71
N VAL A 83 17.25 -19.35 -1.72
CA VAL A 83 18.63 -19.11 -1.28
C VAL A 83 19.20 -20.39 -0.67
N GLU A 84 18.48 -21.06 0.21
CA GLU A 84 18.91 -22.33 0.80
C GLU A 84 19.18 -23.38 -0.28
N ARG A 85 18.26 -23.53 -1.24
CA ARG A 85 18.45 -24.45 -2.38
C ARG A 85 19.69 -24.10 -3.22
N LEU A 86 19.91 -22.82 -3.52
CA LEU A 86 21.09 -22.39 -4.28
C LEU A 86 22.39 -22.61 -3.51
N GLU A 87 22.39 -22.43 -2.19
CA GLU A 87 23.55 -22.75 -1.35
C GLU A 87 23.86 -24.25 -1.32
N GLU A 88 22.82 -25.09 -1.25
CA GLU A 88 22.96 -26.55 -1.34
C GLU A 88 23.52 -26.98 -2.70
N GLU A 89 22.98 -26.45 -3.79
CA GLU A 89 23.48 -26.68 -5.16
C GLU A 89 24.95 -26.26 -5.28
N GLN A 90 25.34 -25.12 -4.72
CA GLN A 90 26.74 -24.69 -4.70
C GLN A 90 27.65 -25.60 -3.84
N ARG A 91 27.17 -26.12 -2.71
CA ARG A 91 27.93 -27.09 -1.90
C ARG A 91 28.11 -28.39 -2.68
N GLN A 92 27.08 -28.88 -3.35
CA GLN A 92 27.15 -30.06 -4.21
C GLN A 92 28.10 -29.82 -5.38
N TRP A 93 28.01 -28.65 -6.03
CA TRP A 93 28.90 -28.26 -7.12
C TRP A 93 30.36 -28.20 -6.68
N ARG A 94 30.66 -27.65 -5.50
CA ARG A 94 32.02 -27.65 -4.94
C ARG A 94 32.55 -29.06 -4.69
N ARG A 95 31.72 -29.95 -4.13
CA ARG A 95 32.09 -31.37 -3.93
C ARG A 95 32.33 -32.08 -5.24
N TRP A 96 31.46 -31.88 -6.22
CA TRP A 96 31.59 -32.47 -7.54
C TRP A 96 32.83 -31.94 -8.28
N LYS A 97 33.08 -30.63 -8.22
CA LYS A 97 34.29 -30.01 -8.79
C LYS A 97 35.56 -30.59 -8.16
N ALA A 98 35.62 -30.70 -6.83
CA ALA A 98 36.77 -31.29 -6.14
C ALA A 98 36.99 -32.76 -6.58
N ALA A 99 35.92 -33.57 -6.61
CA ALA A 99 36.01 -34.96 -7.06
C ALA A 99 36.45 -35.09 -8.53
N ALA A 100 35.96 -34.20 -9.40
CA ALA A 100 36.34 -34.17 -10.81
C ALA A 100 37.83 -33.80 -10.98
N VAL A 101 38.31 -32.81 -10.24
CA VAL A 101 39.74 -32.42 -10.23
C VAL A 101 40.61 -33.58 -9.75
N ASP A 102 40.23 -34.27 -8.66
CA ASP A 102 40.96 -35.44 -8.16
C ASP A 102 40.98 -36.59 -9.18
N TYR A 103 39.86 -36.85 -9.86
CA TYR A 103 39.78 -37.85 -10.92
C TYR A 103 40.71 -37.52 -12.10
N ILE A 104 40.77 -36.25 -12.50
CA ILE A 104 41.69 -35.78 -13.55
C ILE A 104 43.15 -36.01 -13.12
N HIS A 105 43.50 -35.75 -11.86
CA HIS A 105 44.84 -36.04 -11.36
C HIS A 105 45.18 -37.54 -11.42
N GLN A 106 44.25 -38.40 -11.00
CA GLN A 106 44.45 -39.85 -11.07
C GLN A 106 44.66 -40.33 -12.50
N LEU A 107 43.86 -39.83 -13.45
CA LEU A 107 44.02 -40.12 -14.87
C LEU A 107 45.38 -39.65 -15.41
N ARG A 108 45.82 -38.43 -15.07
CA ARG A 108 47.11 -37.90 -15.51
C ARG A 108 48.28 -38.71 -14.93
N ALA A 109 48.18 -39.16 -13.68
CA ALA A 109 49.18 -40.03 -13.06
C ALA A 109 49.24 -41.40 -13.74
N LEU A 110 48.10 -41.98 -14.14
CA LEU A 110 48.05 -43.23 -14.89
C LEU A 110 48.66 -43.09 -16.29
N VAL A 111 48.32 -42.01 -17.00
CA VAL A 111 48.86 -41.74 -18.34
C VAL A 111 50.38 -41.53 -18.29
N ALA A 112 50.88 -40.78 -17.29
CA ALA A 112 52.32 -40.59 -17.10
C ALA A 112 53.08 -41.90 -16.82
N ARG A 113 52.43 -42.88 -16.18
CA ARG A 113 53.02 -44.21 -15.94
C ARG A 113 52.99 -45.12 -17.17
N LEU A 114 51.96 -44.99 -18.01
CA LEU A 114 51.73 -45.86 -19.18
C LEU A 114 52.42 -45.37 -20.46
N TYR A 115 52.70 -44.07 -20.57
CA TYR A 115 53.28 -43.47 -21.76
C TYR A 115 54.51 -42.63 -21.39
N GLU A 116 55.64 -42.83 -22.08
CA GLU A 116 56.86 -42.01 -21.97
C GLU A 116 56.71 -40.60 -22.59
N ARG A 117 55.52 -40.27 -23.11
CA ARG A 117 55.24 -38.96 -23.71
C ARG A 117 54.83 -37.97 -22.61
N PRO A 118 55.31 -36.71 -22.65
CA PRO A 118 54.87 -35.69 -21.70
C PRO A 118 53.34 -35.54 -21.74
N VAL A 119 52.72 -35.56 -20.56
CA VAL A 119 51.27 -35.40 -20.39
C VAL A 119 50.86 -34.03 -20.95
N PRO A 120 49.83 -33.94 -21.81
CA PRO A 120 49.40 -32.68 -22.36
C PRO A 120 49.02 -31.69 -21.25
N ALA A 121 49.32 -30.41 -21.49
CA ALA A 121 49.00 -29.33 -20.57
C ALA A 121 47.48 -29.26 -20.36
N PRO A 122 47.02 -29.00 -19.12
CA PRO A 122 45.61 -28.87 -18.87
C PRO A 122 45.06 -27.59 -19.53
N PRO A 123 43.79 -27.59 -19.95
CA PRO A 123 43.13 -26.39 -20.46
C PRO A 123 43.07 -25.29 -19.39
N GLY A 124 43.10 -24.03 -19.83
CA GLY A 124 43.30 -22.86 -18.94
C GLY A 124 42.25 -22.71 -17.84
N GLU A 125 41.02 -23.16 -18.09
CA GLU A 125 39.89 -23.08 -17.16
C GLU A 125 40.05 -23.98 -15.93
N ILE A 126 40.91 -25.01 -16.00
CA ILE A 126 41.14 -25.99 -14.92
C ILE A 126 42.63 -26.00 -14.52
N ALA A 127 43.49 -25.28 -15.25
CA ALA A 127 44.93 -25.27 -15.03
C ALA A 127 45.29 -24.75 -13.63
N GLU A 128 44.62 -23.71 -13.15
CA GLU A 128 44.82 -23.15 -11.80
C GLU A 128 44.36 -24.11 -10.70
N ASP A 129 43.21 -24.76 -10.89
CA ASP A 129 42.67 -25.75 -9.93
C ASP A 129 43.57 -26.99 -9.82
N LEU A 130 44.20 -27.39 -10.93
CA LEU A 130 45.12 -28.54 -10.98
C LEU A 130 46.54 -28.19 -10.49
N ALA A 131 46.92 -26.91 -10.45
CA ALA A 131 48.23 -26.47 -9.97
C ALA A 131 48.28 -26.32 -8.45
N ASN A 132 47.13 -26.19 -7.78
CA ASN A 132 47.03 -25.86 -6.35
C ASN A 132 47.03 -27.06 -5.38
N ARG A 133 47.29 -28.28 -5.86
CA ARG A 133 47.47 -29.43 -4.95
C ARG A 133 48.82 -29.23 -4.22
N PRO A 134 48.86 -29.13 -2.88
CA PRO A 134 50.12 -29.15 -2.17
C PRO A 134 50.75 -30.52 -2.42
N ASP A 135 51.92 -30.51 -3.03
CA ASP A 135 52.73 -31.68 -3.29
C ASP A 135 52.86 -32.50 -1.99
N GLY A 136 52.49 -33.77 -2.09
CA GLY A 136 53.01 -34.83 -1.23
C GLY A 136 54.12 -35.54 -1.99
#